data_AF-A0A3A0ESA1-F1
#
_entry.id   AF-A0A3A0ESA1-F1
#
_cell.length_a   1.000
_cell.length_b   1.000
_cell.length_c   1.000
_cell.angle_alpha   90.00
_cell.angle_beta   90.00
_cell.angle_gamma   90.00
#
_symmetry.space_group_name_H-M   'P 1'
#
loop_
_entity.id
_entity.type
_entity.pdbx_description
1 polymer ?
#
loop_
_entity_poly.entity_id
_entity_poly.type
_entity_poly.pdbx_seq_one_letter_code
_entity_poly.pdbx_strand_id
1 'polypeptide(L)'
;MKEIKAYVHRTRIADVIEAVKATSAWVPRPGDAGQHNLTVYAVQGSLAPIDQDERHYSVDLGQEVTREFKLELHCEDADVAELVAAIRAAGRTGQRRAGWIYVVDIVSAEAIH
;
A
#
# COMPACT_ATOMS: atom_id res chain seq x y z
N MET A 1 -5.82 -11.48 12.35
CA MET A 1 -5.25 -10.25 11.79
C MET A 1 -4.31 -10.56 10.63
N LYS A 2 -4.27 -9.65 9.67
CA LYS A 2 -3.30 -9.66 8.56
C LYS A 2 -2.59 -8.33 8.43
N GLU A 3 -1.41 -8.38 7.85
CA GLU A 3 -0.70 -7.22 7.33
C GLU A 3 -0.90 -7.15 5.81
N ILE A 4 -1.27 -5.99 5.30
CA ILE A 4 -1.30 -5.70 3.87
C ILE A 4 -0.08 -4.83 3.54
N LYS A 5 0.78 -5.31 2.64
CA LYS A 5 1.89 -4.55 2.07
C LYS A 5 1.62 -4.30 0.60
N ALA A 6 1.55 -3.05 0.17
CA ALA A 6 1.30 -2.68 -1.22
C ALA A 6 2.44 -1.83 -1.79
N TYR A 7 2.90 -2.16 -2.98
CA TYR A 7 3.88 -1.39 -3.75
C TYR A 7 3.15 -0.71 -4.90
N VAL A 8 3.16 0.62 -4.90
CA VAL A 8 2.34 1.44 -5.78
C VAL A 8 3.19 2.53 -6.42
N HIS A 9 2.86 2.90 -7.66
CA HIS A 9 3.46 4.05 -8.32
C HIS A 9 3.25 5.35 -7.53
N ARG A 10 4.24 6.23 -7.59
CA ARG A 10 4.20 7.56 -6.95
C ARG A 10 2.97 8.36 -7.31
N THR A 11 2.52 8.28 -8.56
CA THR A 11 1.36 9.01 -9.05
C THR A 11 0.02 8.53 -8.46
N ARG A 12 -0.01 7.33 -7.84
CA ARG A 12 -1.25 6.70 -7.35
C ARG A 12 -1.35 6.65 -5.82
N ILE A 13 -0.27 6.94 -5.09
CA ILE A 13 -0.25 6.71 -3.64
C ILE A 13 -1.29 7.55 -2.88
N ALA A 14 -1.54 8.80 -3.31
CA ALA A 14 -2.55 9.65 -2.70
C ALA A 14 -3.96 9.03 -2.85
N ASP A 15 -4.34 8.68 -4.08
CA ASP A 15 -5.62 8.03 -4.38
C ASP A 15 -5.79 6.71 -3.62
N VAL A 16 -4.71 5.93 -3.47
CA VAL A 16 -4.73 4.67 -2.71
C VAL A 16 -4.97 4.93 -1.22
N ILE A 17 -4.31 5.92 -0.62
CA ILE A 17 -4.52 6.27 0.80
C ILE A 17 -5.96 6.73 1.01
N GLU A 18 -6.49 7.57 0.12
CA GLU A 18 -7.88 8.04 0.20
C GLU A 18 -8.87 6.90 0.05
N ALA A 19 -8.66 6.01 -0.93
CA ALA A 19 -9.51 4.84 -1.15
C ALA A 19 -9.53 3.90 0.06
N VAL A 20 -8.36 3.65 0.68
CA VAL A 20 -8.28 2.85 1.91
C VAL A 20 -9.06 3.51 3.04
N LYS A 21 -8.87 4.82 3.26
CA LYS A 21 -9.55 5.55 4.33
C LYS A 21 -11.06 5.65 4.16
N ALA A 22 -11.56 5.51 2.93
CA ALA A 22 -12.98 5.50 2.60
C ALA A 22 -13.66 4.13 2.79
N THR A 23 -12.90 3.05 3.01
CA THR A 23 -13.46 1.72 3.25
C THR A 23 -14.16 1.62 4.60
N SER A 24 -15.16 0.76 4.70
CA SER A 24 -15.84 0.47 5.96
C SER A 24 -14.90 -0.20 6.97
N ALA A 25 -13.93 -0.96 6.46
CA ALA A 25 -12.81 -1.53 7.19
C ALA A 25 -11.91 -0.51 7.89
N TRP A 26 -11.83 0.74 7.42
CA TRP A 26 -10.98 1.77 8.02
C TRP A 26 -11.72 2.63 9.06
N VAL A 27 -13.04 2.72 8.96
CA VAL A 27 -13.85 3.55 9.85
C VAL A 27 -13.94 2.89 11.23
N PRO A 28 -13.59 3.58 12.33
CA PRO A 28 -13.66 3.02 13.67
C PRO A 28 -15.05 2.50 13.99
N ARG A 29 -15.14 1.25 14.48
CA ARG A 29 -16.39 0.70 14.98
C ARG A 29 -16.63 1.17 16.42
N PRO A 30 -17.88 1.35 16.85
CA PRO A 30 -18.18 1.71 18.24
C PRO A 30 -17.61 0.65 19.19
N GLY A 31 -16.65 1.04 20.03
CA GLY A 31 -15.98 0.14 20.97
C GLY A 31 -14.54 -0.25 20.58
N ASP A 32 -14.10 0.04 19.36
CA ASP A 32 -12.70 -0.17 18.96
C ASP A 32 -11.85 1.04 19.36
N ALA A 33 -10.81 0.80 20.16
CA ALA A 33 -9.75 1.75 20.39
C ALA A 33 -8.87 1.84 19.14
N GLY A 34 -9.33 2.58 18.13
CA GLY A 34 -8.57 3.01 16.93
C GLY A 34 -7.47 2.04 16.47
N GLN A 35 -7.85 0.92 15.86
CA GLN A 35 -6.97 -0.23 15.57
C GLN A 35 -6.36 -0.23 14.16
N HIS A 36 -6.25 0.93 13.49
CA HIS A 36 -5.70 0.97 12.13
C HIS A 36 -4.48 1.88 12.06
N ASN A 37 -3.30 1.26 11.97
CA ASN A 37 -2.08 1.96 11.60
C ASN A 37 -1.83 1.79 10.10
N LEU A 38 -1.59 2.88 9.39
CA LEU A 38 -1.14 2.89 8.01
C LEU A 38 0.15 3.68 7.93
N THR A 39 1.17 3.06 7.37
CA THR A 39 2.49 3.67 7.18
C THR A 39 2.86 3.62 5.70
N VAL A 40 3.56 4.67 5.24
CA VAL A 40 3.95 4.83 3.84
C VAL A 40 5.43 5.17 3.77
N TYR A 41 6.16 4.44 2.94
CA TYR A 41 7.59 4.61 2.72
C TYR A 41 7.85 4.91 1.25
N ALA A 42 8.69 5.91 0.97
CA ALA A 42 9.24 6.07 -0.37
C ALA A 42 10.31 4.98 -0.59
N VAL A 43 10.21 4.22 -1.68
CA VAL A 43 11.13 3.14 -2.02
C VAL A 43 11.60 3.25 -3.47
N GLN A 44 12.76 2.68 -3.75
CA GLN A 44 13.24 2.45 -5.11
C GLN A 44 12.88 1.01 -5.48
N GLY A 45 12.15 0.83 -6.57
CA GLY A 45 11.74 -0.49 -7.04
C GLY A 45 11.96 -0.68 -8.53
N SER A 46 11.45 -1.80 -9.03
CA SER A 46 11.62 -2.24 -10.41
C SER A 46 10.28 -2.38 -11.15
N LEU A 47 9.22 -1.68 -10.70
CA LEU A 47 7.99 -1.57 -11.48
C LEU A 47 8.29 -0.92 -12.83
N ALA A 48 7.47 -1.24 -13.83
CA ALA A 48 7.64 -0.63 -15.14
C ALA A 48 7.23 0.86 -15.05
N PRO A 49 8.13 1.82 -15.34
CA PRO A 49 7.80 3.24 -15.25
C PRO A 49 6.56 3.60 -16.09
N ILE A 50 5.66 4.44 -15.56
CA ILE A 50 4.49 4.93 -16.32
C ILE A 50 4.92 5.90 -17.42
N ASP A 51 5.89 6.78 -17.11
CA ASP A 51 6.42 7.80 -17.99
C ASP A 51 7.94 7.98 -17.79
N GLN A 52 8.54 8.97 -18.45
CA GLN A 52 9.97 9.28 -18.28
C GLN A 52 10.29 9.91 -16.93
N ASP A 53 9.33 10.59 -16.28
CA ASP A 53 9.55 11.27 -15.01
C ASP A 53 9.60 10.28 -13.82
N GLU A 54 9.02 9.08 -14.01
CA GLU A 54 9.16 7.96 -13.09
C GLU A 54 10.47 7.17 -13.25
N ARG A 55 11.19 7.34 -14.36
CA ARG A 55 12.50 6.70 -14.59
C ARG A 55 13.58 7.40 -13.81
N HIS A 56 14.34 6.65 -13.03
CA HIS A 56 15.45 7.20 -12.28
C HIS A 56 16.63 6.23 -12.31
N TYR A 57 17.85 6.73 -12.48
CA TYR A 57 19.03 5.89 -12.33
C TYR A 57 19.54 6.01 -10.90
N SER A 58 19.51 4.92 -10.13
CA SER A 58 20.07 4.89 -8.79
C SER A 58 21.57 4.63 -8.88
N VAL A 59 22.37 5.54 -8.34
CA VAL A 59 23.84 5.40 -8.27
C VAL A 59 24.20 4.25 -7.33
N ASP A 60 23.53 4.16 -6.17
CA ASP A 60 23.80 3.14 -5.15
C ASP A 60 23.50 1.72 -5.67
N LEU A 61 22.45 1.58 -6.48
CA LEU A 61 22.04 0.30 -7.06
C LEU A 61 22.63 0.05 -8.45
N GLY A 62 23.31 1.04 -9.03
CA GLY A 62 23.89 0.98 -10.37
C GLY A 62 22.90 0.60 -11.48
N GLN A 63 21.62 0.94 -11.36
CA GLN A 63 20.56 0.50 -12.29
C GLN A 63 19.42 1.51 -12.41
N GLU A 64 18.62 1.37 -13.48
CA GLU A 64 17.33 2.07 -13.62
C GLU A 64 16.34 1.51 -12.58
N VAL A 65 15.77 2.42 -11.80
CA VAL A 65 14.76 2.17 -10.78
C VAL A 65 13.57 3.09 -11.00
N THR A 66 12.42 2.67 -10.48
CA THR A 66 11.21 3.48 -10.42
C THR A 66 10.99 3.96 -9.01
N ARG A 67 10.55 5.22 -8.86
CA ARG A 67 10.11 5.76 -7.58
C ARG A 67 8.74 5.20 -7.25
N GLU A 68 8.68 4.44 -6.17
CA GLU A 68 7.48 3.75 -5.72
C GLU A 68 7.20 4.13 -4.26
N PHE A 69 5.99 3.83 -3.82
CA PHE A 69 5.65 3.86 -2.41
C PHE A 69 5.24 2.48 -1.94
N LYS A 70 5.79 2.11 -0.79
CA LYS A 70 5.35 0.96 -0.02
C LYS A 70 4.37 1.43 1.03
N LEU A 71 3.13 0.96 0.95
CA LEU A 71 2.09 1.14 1.95
C LEU A 71 1.99 -0.13 2.79
N GLU A 72 1.94 0.03 4.11
CA GLU A 72 1.73 -1.07 5.06
C GLU A 72 0.59 -0.71 6.01
N LEU A 73 -0.32 -1.63 6.23
CA LEU A 73 -1.35 -1.53 7.26
C LEU A 73 -1.65 -2.90 7.85
N HIS A 74 -2.15 -2.93 9.08
CA HIS A 74 -2.74 -4.14 9.66
C HIS A 74 -4.25 -4.02 9.71
N CYS A 75 -4.92 -5.16 9.61
CA CYS A 75 -6.38 -5.26 9.58
C CYS A 75 -6.86 -6.61 10.12
N GLU A 76 -8.15 -6.70 10.41
CA GLU A 76 -8.79 -7.97 10.71
C GLU A 76 -8.95 -8.83 9.46
N ASP A 77 -9.02 -10.15 9.65
CA ASP A 77 -9.09 -11.12 8.56
C ASP A 77 -10.30 -10.89 7.65
N ALA A 78 -11.41 -10.44 8.24
CA ALA A 78 -12.66 -10.13 7.52
C ALA A 78 -12.53 -8.91 6.59
N ASP A 79 -11.62 -7.97 6.90
CA ASP A 79 -11.51 -6.69 6.22
C ASP A 79 -10.52 -6.72 5.04
N VAL A 80 -9.69 -7.78 4.96
CA VAL A 80 -8.65 -7.96 3.93
C VAL A 80 -9.20 -7.80 2.53
N ALA A 81 -10.35 -8.44 2.23
CA ALA A 81 -10.90 -8.44 0.89
C ALA A 81 -11.32 -7.04 0.43
N GLU A 82 -11.93 -6.25 1.32
CA GLU A 82 -12.34 -4.87 1.03
C GLU A 82 -11.12 -3.97 0.81
N LEU A 83 -10.14 -4.04 1.71
CA LEU A 83 -8.93 -3.22 1.65
C LEU A 83 -8.08 -3.54 0.41
N VAL A 84 -7.89 -4.82 0.09
CA VAL A 84 -7.19 -5.25 -1.14
C VAL A 84 -7.93 -4.78 -2.38
N ALA A 85 -9.27 -4.84 -2.39
CA ALA A 85 -10.05 -4.35 -3.53
C ALA A 85 -9.90 -2.84 -3.72
N ALA A 86 -9.93 -2.05 -2.65
CA ALA A 86 -9.74 -0.60 -2.69
C ALA A 86 -8.33 -0.23 -3.20
N ILE A 87 -7.29 -0.83 -2.64
CA ILE A 87 -5.89 -0.61 -3.07
C ILE A 87 -5.72 -0.99 -4.54
N ARG A 88 -6.22 -2.17 -4.94
CA ARG A 88 -6.11 -2.64 -6.33
C ARG A 88 -6.85 -1.73 -7.31
N ALA A 89 -8.00 -1.19 -6.92
CA ALA A 89 -8.79 -0.31 -7.79
C ALA A 89 -8.12 1.06 -7.96
N ALA A 90 -7.68 1.68 -6.86
CA ALA A 90 -7.02 2.98 -6.87
C ALA A 90 -5.59 2.92 -7.44
N GLY A 91 -4.88 1.81 -7.28
CA GLY A 91 -3.51 1.62 -7.79
C GLY A 91 -3.39 1.31 -9.29
N ARG A 92 -4.48 1.22 -10.06
CA ARG A 92 -4.41 0.88 -11.49
C ARG A 92 -3.76 2.00 -12.30
N THR A 93 -2.79 1.64 -13.14
CA THR A 93 -2.13 2.58 -14.07
C THR A 93 -2.46 2.30 -15.54
N GLY A 94 -3.25 1.25 -15.81
CA GLY A 94 -3.47 0.74 -17.18
C GLY A 94 -2.38 -0.20 -17.68
N GLN A 95 -1.24 -0.29 -16.97
CA GLN A 95 -0.20 -1.27 -17.26
C GLN A 95 -0.62 -2.68 -16.85
N ARG A 96 -0.05 -3.70 -17.51
CA ARG A 96 -0.28 -5.12 -17.20
C ARG A 96 0.09 -5.51 -15.77
N ARG A 97 1.08 -4.83 -15.18
CA ARG A 97 1.51 -4.99 -13.79
C ARG A 97 1.91 -3.63 -13.22
N ALA A 98 0.99 -3.03 -12.47
CA ALA A 98 1.10 -1.69 -11.91
C ALA A 98 1.60 -1.66 -10.45
N GLY A 99 1.96 -2.81 -9.88
CA GLY A 99 2.24 -2.91 -8.46
C GLY A 99 2.08 -4.33 -7.94
N TRP A 100 2.27 -4.47 -6.64
CA TRP A 100 2.09 -5.71 -5.91
C TRP A 100 1.33 -5.46 -4.62
N ILE A 101 0.52 -6.43 -4.20
CA ILE A 101 -0.12 -6.46 -2.90
C ILE A 101 0.20 -7.81 -2.28
N TYR A 102 0.74 -7.79 -1.07
CA TYR A 102 1.02 -8.96 -0.26
C TYR A 102 0.12 -8.93 0.97
N VAL A 103 -0.41 -10.09 1.33
CA VAL A 103 -1.15 -10.30 2.58
C VAL A 103 -0.34 -11.28 3.41
N VAL A 104 0.00 -10.89 4.64
CA VAL A 104 0.86 -11.65 5.54
C VAL A 104 0.11 -11.90 6.85
N ASP A 105 0.29 -13.08 7.43
CA ASP A 105 -0.29 -13.40 8.74
C ASP A 105 0.41 -12.63 9.84
N ILE A 106 -0.38 -11.96 10.69
CA ILE A 106 0.11 -11.35 11.93
C ILE A 106 -0.22 -12.30 13.09
N VAL A 107 0.81 -12.73 13.80
CA VAL A 107 0.67 -13.59 14.99
C VAL A 107 0.13 -12.79 16.18
N SER A 108 0.60 -11.55 16.36
CA SER A 108 0.18 -10.66 17.44
C SER A 108 0.38 -9.18 17.05
N ALA A 109 -0.50 -8.31 17.54
CA ALA A 109 -0.32 -6.85 17.46
C ALA A 109 -0.70 -6.25 18.83
N GLU A 110 0.16 -5.41 19.37
CA GLU A 110 0.01 -4.79 20.70
C GLU A 110 0.05 -3.28 20.54
N ALA A 111 -0.94 -2.58 21.09
CA ALA A 111 -0.94 -1.13 21.14
C ALA A 111 0.03 -0.64 22.22
N ILE A 112 0.82 0.39 21.91
CA ILE A 112 1.64 1.09 22.90
C ILE A 112 0.83 2.28 23.42
N HIS A 113 0.65 2.36 24.74
CA HIS A 113 -0.05 3.44 25.44
C HIS A 113 0.93 4.38 26.14
#